data_AF-A0A3R6CS51-F1
#
_entry.id   AF-A0A3R6CS51-F1
#
_cell.length_a   1.000
_cell.length_b   1.000
_cell.length_c   1.000
_cell.angle_alpha   90.00
_cell.angle_beta   90.00
_cell.angle_gamma   90.00
#
_symmetry.space_group_name_H-M   'P 1'
#
loop_
_entity.id
_entity.type
_entity.pdbx_description
1 polymer ?
#
loop_
_entity_poly.entity_id
_entity_poly.type
_entity_poly.pdbx_seq_one_letter_code
_entity_poly.pdbx_strand_id
1 'polypeptide(L)' 'MFDMLKREDEIYVVKTAFDSAAFCEDICREISKESFTRFRGKGGTIKVKVVTDESIHPHRAFAKKEILL' A
#
# COMPACT_ATOMS: atom_id res chain seq x y z
N MET A 1 -5.69 1.87 10.70
CA MET A 1 -6.86 2.75 10.61
C MET A 1 -7.15 3.28 12.00
N PHE A 2 -7.56 4.53 12.13
CA PHE A 2 -7.91 5.15 13.42
C PHE A 2 -9.43 5.29 13.49
N ASP A 3 -10.05 4.94 14.60
CA ASP A 3 -11.52 4.90 14.72
C ASP A 3 -12.14 6.28 15.03
N MET A 4 -11.45 7.10 15.82
CA MET A 4 -11.88 8.46 16.16
C MET A 4 -10.67 9.38 16.20
N LEU A 5 -10.74 10.48 15.45
CA LEU A 5 -9.67 11.48 15.36
C LEU A 5 -10.15 12.79 16.00
N LYS A 6 -9.29 13.45 16.79
CA LYS A 6 -9.52 14.86 17.14
C LYS A 6 -9.17 15.73 15.95
N ARG A 7 -9.58 17.00 15.98
CA ARG A 7 -9.38 17.94 14.86
C ARG A 7 -7.91 18.02 14.40
N GLU A 8 -6.99 18.04 15.35
CA GLU A 8 -5.55 18.13 15.04
C GLU A 8 -5.05 16.85 14.34
N ASP A 9 -5.52 15.68 14.79
CA ASP A 9 -5.16 14.39 14.19
C ASP A 9 -5.77 14.24 12.79
N GLU A 10 -7.01 14.68 12.59
CA GLU A 10 -7.67 14.65 11.29
C GLU A 10 -6.92 15.53 10.27
N ILE A 11 -6.57 16.76 10.65
CA ILE A 11 -5.77 17.65 9.80
C ILE A 11 -4.42 17.01 9.45
N TYR A 12 -3.77 16.38 10.43
CA TYR A 12 -2.50 15.70 10.19
C TYR A 12 -2.63 14.55 9.19
N VAL A 13 -3.63 13.68 9.37
CA VAL A 13 -3.87 12.53 8.48
C VAL A 13 -4.21 12.99 7.07
N VAL A 14 -5.09 13.98 6.92
CA VAL A 14 -5.50 14.51 5.61
C VAL A 14 -4.31 15.12 4.87
N LYS A 15 -3.52 15.98 5.53
CA LYS A 15 -2.35 16.59 4.91
C LYS A 15 -1.31 15.55 4.51
N THR A 16 -1.02 14.61 5.40
CA THR A 16 -0.04 13.55 5.13
C THR A 16 -0.49 12.69 3.96
N ALA A 17 -1.76 12.27 3.92
CA ALA A 17 -2.30 11.46 2.82
C ALA A 17 -2.28 12.20 1.48
N PHE A 18 -2.50 13.51 1.50
CA PHE A 18 -2.39 14.35 0.30
C PHE A 18 -0.95 14.46 -0.19
N ASP A 19 0.00 14.72 0.72
CA ASP A 19 1.42 14.88 0.38
C ASP A 19 2.08 13.55 -0.05
N SER A 20 1.59 12.42 0.46
CA SER A 20 2.09 11.07 0.14
C SER A 20 1.12 10.25 -0.71
N ALA A 21 0.40 10.90 -1.63
CA ALA A 21 -0.51 10.20 -2.54
C ALA A 21 0.26 9.18 -3.41
N ALA A 22 -0.26 7.96 -3.49
CA ALA A 22 0.38 6.86 -4.22
C ALA A 22 -0.66 5.99 -4.93
N PHE A 23 -0.31 5.50 -6.12
CA PHE A 23 -1.15 4.53 -6.82
C PHE A 23 -1.01 3.13 -6.20
N CYS A 24 -1.96 2.24 -6.50
CA CYS A 24 -1.93 0.86 -5.99
C CYS A 24 -0.65 0.11 -6.46
N GLU A 25 -0.12 0.48 -7.62
CA GLU A 25 1.13 0.01 -8.20
C GLU A 25 2.36 0.45 -7.41
N ASP A 26 2.39 1.71 -6.94
CA ASP A 26 3.51 2.25 -6.17
C ASP A 26 3.59 1.59 -4.79
N ILE A 27 2.45 1.45 -4.12
CA ILE A 27 2.35 0.72 -2.85
C ILE A 27 2.79 -0.75 -3.05
N CYS A 28 2.32 -1.40 -4.11
CA CYS A 28 2.70 -2.78 -4.42
C CYS A 28 4.21 -2.89 -4.68
N ARG A 29 4.81 -1.92 -5.38
CA ARG A 29 6.25 -1.86 -5.66
C ARG A 29 7.06 -1.69 -4.38
N GLU A 30 6.65 -0.81 -3.49
CA GLU A 30 7.37 -0.52 -2.25
C GLU A 30 7.33 -1.72 -1.30
N ILE A 31 6.14 -2.26 -1.03
CA ILE A 31 5.96 -3.48 -0.23
C ILE A 31 6.80 -4.63 -0.80
N SER A 32 6.83 -4.76 -2.13
CA SER A 32 7.63 -5.79 -2.81
C SER A 32 9.14 -5.64 -2.57
N LYS A 33 9.67 -4.41 -2.65
CA LYS A 33 11.09 -4.14 -2.41
C LYS A 33 11.48 -4.39 -0.96
N GLU A 34 10.68 -3.91 -0.02
CA GLU A 34 10.92 -4.13 1.41
C GLU A 34 10.84 -5.62 1.75
N SER A 35 9.84 -6.31 1.22
CA SER A 35 9.65 -7.75 1.44
C SER A 35 10.83 -8.56 0.89
N PHE A 36 11.27 -8.27 -0.34
CA PHE A 36 12.45 -8.93 -0.91
C PHE A 36 13.70 -8.71 -0.05
N THR A 37 13.92 -7.48 0.39
CA THR A 37 15.08 -7.13 1.24
C THR A 37 15.03 -7.86 2.59
N ARG A 38 13.85 -7.93 3.20
CA ARG A 38 13.63 -8.54 4.52
C ARG A 38 13.72 -10.07 4.52
N PHE A 39 13.29 -10.71 3.45
CA PHE A 39 13.25 -12.18 3.35
C PHE A 39 14.33 -12.76 2.42
N ARG A 40 15.30 -11.93 2.00
CA ARG A 40 16.41 -12.35 1.13
C ARG A 40 17.10 -13.60 1.68
N GLY A 41 17.25 -14.63 0.84
CA GLY A 41 17.92 -15.89 1.20
C GLY A 41 17.05 -16.86 2.01
N LYS A 42 15.80 -16.50 2.34
CA LYS A 42 14.80 -17.46 2.80
C LYS A 42 14.06 -17.96 1.56
N GLY A 43 14.41 -19.15 1.08
CA GLY A 43 13.76 -19.71 -0.11
C GLY A 43 12.23 -19.68 -0.03
N GLY A 44 11.57 -19.48 -1.16
CA GLY A 44 10.12 -19.41 -1.26
C GLY A 44 9.63 -18.34 -2.23
N THR A 45 8.34 -18.03 -2.17
CA THR A 45 7.70 -17.05 -3.06
C THR A 45 6.87 -16.05 -2.26
N ILE A 46 7.11 -14.76 -2.48
CA ILE A 46 6.30 -13.67 -1.94
C ILE A 46 5.27 -13.24 -2.97
N LYS A 47 4.00 -13.15 -2.57
CA LYS A 47 2.91 -12.64 -3.39
C LYS A 47 2.35 -11.38 -2.74
N VAL A 48 2.56 -10.24 -3.37
CA VAL A 48 2.01 -8.95 -2.95
C VAL A 48 0.80 -8.65 -3.84
N LYS A 49 -0.34 -8.32 -3.22
CA LYS A 49 -1.55 -7.86 -3.92
C LYS A 49 -2.09 -6.64 -3.18
N VAL A 50 -2.20 -5.52 -3.89
CA VAL A 50 -2.82 -4.28 -3.41
C VAL A 50 -4.13 -4.10 -4.16
N VAL A 51 -5.20 -3.76 -3.45
CA VAL A 51 -6.53 -3.53 -4.01
C VAL A 51 -7.03 -2.20 -3.47
N THR A 52 -7.48 -1.33 -4.36
CA THR A 52 -8.08 -0.04 -4.04
C THR A 52 -9.55 -0.06 -4.45
N ASP A 53 -10.44 0.28 -3.52
CA ASP A 53 -11.83 0.60 -3.84
C ASP A 53 -11.89 2.05 -4.32
N GLU A 54 -12.10 2.22 -5.63
CA GLU A 54 -12.08 3.54 -6.27
C GLU A 54 -13.27 4.38 -5.80
N SER A 55 -13.02 5.57 -5.26
CA SER A 55 -14.09 6.45 -4.77
C SER A 55 -14.92 7.09 -5.90
N ILE A 56 -14.41 7.10 -7.13
CA ILE A 56 -15.04 7.71 -8.31
C ILE A 56 -15.54 6.69 -9.34
N HIS A 57 -15.27 5.40 -9.15
CA HIS A 57 -15.62 4.34 -10.09
C HIS A 57 -16.22 3.12 -9.38
N PRO A 58 -17.25 2.45 -9.95
CA PRO A 58 -17.87 1.28 -9.33
C PRO A 58 -17.08 -0.01 -9.61
N HIS A 59 -15.76 0.04 -9.54
CA HIS A 59 -14.87 -1.11 -9.69
C HIS A 59 -13.62 -0.93 -8.84
N ARG A 60 -12.85 -2.01 -8.68
CA ARG A 60 -11.63 -2.01 -7.88
C ARG A 60 -10.40 -1.96 -8.78
N ALA A 61 -9.49 -1.02 -8.48
CA ALA A 61 -8.14 -1.06 -9.02
C ALA A 61 -7.31 -2.07 -8.23
N PHE A 62 -6.40 -2.79 -8.91
CA PHE A 62 -5.51 -3.71 -8.21
C PHE A 62 -4.16 -3.83 -8.89
N ALA A 63 -3.12 -4.06 -8.08
CA ALA A 63 -1.78 -4.38 -8.52
C ALA A 63 -1.31 -5.66 -7.83
N LYS A 64 -0.58 -6.52 -8.57
CA LYS A 64 -0.01 -7.75 -8.02
C LYS A 64 1.44 -7.91 -8.46
N LYS A 65 2.27 -8.40 -7.55
CA LYS A 65 3.66 -8.80 -7.84
C LYS A 65 3.99 -10.11 -7.15
N GLU A 66 4.68 -10.97 -7.89
CA GLU A 66 5.22 -12.24 -7.37
C GLU A 66 6.74 -12.15 -7.41
N ILE A 67 7.39 -12.55 -6.32
CA ILE A 67 8.84 -12.45 -6.14
C ILE A 67 9.33 -13.81 -5.67
N LEU A 68 10.30 -14.36 -6.40
CA LEU A 68 11.06 -15.52 -5.95
C LEU A 68 12.20 -15.04 -5.04
N LEU A 69 12.32 -15.63 -3.85
CA LEU A 69 13.33 -15.28 -2.84
C LEU A 69 14.64 -16.05 -2.99
#